data_AF-A0A8R1YVK2-F1
#
_entry.id   AF-A0A8R1YVK2-F1
#
_cell.length_a   1.000
_cell.length_b   1.000
_cell.length_c   1.000
_cell.angle_alpha   90.00
_cell.angle_beta   90.00
_cell.angle_gamma   90.00
#
_symmetry.space_group_name_H-M   'P 1'
#
loop_
_entity.id
_entity.type
_entity.pdbx_description
1 polymer ?
#
loop_
_entity_poly.entity_id
_entity_poly.type
_entity_poly.pdbx_seq_one_letter_code
_entity_poly.pdbx_strand_id
1 'polypeptide(L)'
;MDTTLPPPIPSNINNFTLAGVIDAEYHIAMNAMGAVSVLLSLHLMYLIKFKTPLASRQYRIGLIVLQLCFLLFDIHWCFLFVPLLTLPYFAMYCTGLLCTTFKVGIHLHMVFMLLLAIETFAWFFICMLQRHQALLPMSSHCLCSPNIFRFFVQDAIEHYTFQALATLSTLFAMIGPVMFISCRLTEQEIQWRLAESPLMRWLLKKPQYLIYSIPMRPILQIVLALLMISVVLFTVACASLMAHTIHIVRRLKLKSGKSKDQSNTAMRNLFIQFLVFACSLLFPAFVFLLRIWVVFDVEIAFVSCQILFASHSLASSLVALLINSNYRRSLVFWKKSKEIKQASTRKITTTTVLTVTSLRSLVAR
;
A
#
# COMPACT_ATOMS: atom_id res chain seq x y z
N MET A 1 -43.46 4.34 31.32
CA MET A 1 -42.02 4.36 31.03
C MET A 1 -41.34 3.78 32.25
N ASP A 2 -41.13 2.46 32.25
CA ASP A 2 -40.42 1.78 33.32
C ASP A 2 -38.93 2.09 33.22
N THR A 3 -38.41 2.81 34.21
CA THR A 3 -37.00 3.13 34.39
C THR A 3 -36.26 1.96 35.05
N THR A 4 -36.40 0.76 34.49
CA THR A 4 -35.57 -0.37 34.93
C THR A 4 -34.17 -0.15 34.39
N LEU A 5 -33.24 0.17 35.29
CA LEU A 5 -31.82 0.25 34.99
C LEU A 5 -31.39 -1.05 34.28
N PRO A 6 -30.66 -0.96 33.14
CA PRO A 6 -30.21 -2.15 32.45
C PRO A 6 -29.33 -2.99 33.40
N PRO A 7 -29.41 -4.32 33.32
CA PRO A 7 -28.65 -5.20 34.19
C PRO A 7 -27.15 -4.90 34.12
N PRO A 8 -26.42 -5.00 35.24
CA PRO A 8 -24.99 -4.77 35.27
C PRO A 8 -24.28 -5.70 34.29
N ILE A 9 -23.41 -5.10 33.47
CA ILE A 9 -22.63 -5.83 32.46
C ILE A 9 -21.70 -6.80 33.20
N PRO A 10 -21.69 -8.10 32.86
CA PRO A 10 -20.79 -9.07 33.49
C PRO A 10 -19.34 -8.59 33.41
N SER A 11 -18.66 -8.53 34.56
CA SER A 11 -17.27 -8.06 34.68
C SER A 11 -16.23 -8.99 34.02
N ASN A 12 -16.67 -10.15 33.53
CA ASN A 12 -15.84 -11.19 32.90
C ASN A 12 -16.06 -11.32 31.39
N ILE A 13 -16.75 -10.38 30.75
CA ILE A 13 -16.70 -10.28 29.30
C ILE A 13 -15.28 -9.79 28.98
N ASN A 14 -14.42 -10.70 28.52
CA ASN A 14 -13.21 -10.33 27.79
C ASN A 14 -13.66 -9.25 26.81
N ASN A 15 -13.31 -8.00 27.11
CA ASN A 15 -13.71 -6.87 26.28
C ASN A 15 -13.31 -7.29 24.88
N PHE A 16 -14.24 -7.33 23.94
CA PHE A 16 -14.02 -7.75 22.55
C PHE A 16 -12.98 -6.89 21.79
N THR A 17 -12.21 -6.10 22.51
CA THR A 17 -10.83 -5.69 22.25
C THR A 17 -9.91 -6.90 22.38
N LEU A 18 -9.22 -7.29 21.29
CA LEU A 18 -8.05 -8.18 21.30
C LEU A 18 -7.66 -8.68 22.69
N ALA A 19 -8.07 -9.90 23.06
CA ALA A 19 -7.96 -10.44 24.42
C ALA A 19 -6.50 -10.77 24.81
N GLY A 20 -5.60 -9.81 24.66
CA GLY A 20 -4.16 -9.89 24.88
C GLY A 20 -3.32 -8.80 24.20
N VAL A 21 -3.80 -8.15 23.12
CA VAL A 21 -3.06 -7.04 22.49
C VAL A 21 -3.60 -5.73 23.02
N ILE A 22 -2.78 -5.05 23.83
CA ILE A 22 -3.09 -3.74 24.36
C ILE A 22 -3.18 -2.77 23.16
N ASP A 23 -4.22 -1.93 23.07
CA ASP A 23 -4.38 -0.92 21.99
C ASP A 23 -3.06 -0.16 21.72
N ALA A 24 -2.30 0.09 22.78
CA ALA A 24 -0.97 0.69 22.74
C ALA A 24 0.05 -0.13 21.92
N GLU A 25 0.11 -1.45 22.08
CA GLU A 25 1.02 -2.32 21.32
C GLU A 25 0.70 -2.32 19.84
N TYR A 26 -0.58 -2.44 19.48
CA TYR A 26 -1.02 -2.33 18.10
C TYR A 26 -0.66 -0.97 17.51
N HIS A 27 -0.96 0.11 18.24
CA HIS A 27 -0.64 1.47 17.80
C HIS A 27 0.87 1.70 17.63
N ILE A 28 1.70 1.16 18.54
CA ILE A 28 3.17 1.20 18.41
C ILE A 28 3.63 0.43 17.16
N ALA A 29 3.11 -0.79 16.96
CA ALA A 29 3.46 -1.61 15.80
C ALA A 29 3.10 -0.92 14.47
N MET A 30 1.90 -0.35 14.38
CA MET A 30 1.43 0.38 13.20
C MET A 30 2.28 1.62 12.91
N ASN A 31 2.56 2.44 13.92
CA ASN A 31 3.42 3.63 13.77
C ASN A 31 4.85 3.26 13.38
N ALA A 32 5.43 2.22 14.00
CA ALA A 32 6.77 1.76 13.68
C ALA A 32 6.84 1.26 12.23
N MET A 33 5.87 0.46 11.80
CA MET A 33 5.76 0.00 10.41
C MET A 33 5.61 1.17 9.44
N GLY A 34 4.67 2.08 9.70
CA GLY A 34 4.47 3.29 8.91
C GLY A 34 5.73 4.15 8.81
N ALA A 35 6.48 4.31 9.90
CA ALA A 35 7.70 5.10 9.91
C ALA A 35 8.79 4.49 9.02
N VAL A 36 8.98 3.16 9.11
CA VAL A 36 9.92 2.44 8.26
C VAL A 36 9.49 2.51 6.79
N SER A 37 8.21 2.30 6.48
CA SER A 37 7.68 2.39 5.12
C SER A 37 7.87 3.79 4.53
N VAL A 38 7.52 4.83 5.29
CA VAL A 38 7.70 6.24 4.89
C VAL A 38 9.16 6.56 4.56
N LEU A 39 10.09 6.18 5.44
CA LEU A 39 11.52 6.40 5.21
C LEU A 39 12.01 5.65 3.96
N LEU A 40 11.52 4.43 3.75
CA LEU A 40 11.89 3.61 2.60
C LEU A 40 11.33 4.18 1.29
N SER A 41 10.07 4.62 1.27
CA SER A 41 9.45 5.27 0.11
C SER A 41 10.13 6.59 -0.24
N LEU A 42 10.49 7.42 0.75
CA LEU A 42 11.29 8.63 0.52
C LEU A 42 12.67 8.31 -0.06
N HIS A 43 13.33 7.29 0.48
CA HIS A 43 14.61 6.82 -0.06
C HIS A 43 14.46 6.32 -1.51
N LEU A 44 13.40 5.58 -1.80
CA LEU A 44 13.12 5.06 -3.14
C LEU A 44 12.79 6.19 -4.12
N MET A 45 12.04 7.21 -3.72
CA MET A 45 11.81 8.41 -4.53
C MET A 45 13.13 9.12 -4.87
N TYR A 46 14.04 9.24 -3.89
CA TYR A 46 15.39 9.77 -4.12
C TYR A 46 16.14 8.91 -5.16
N LEU A 47 16.15 7.58 -5.01
CA LEU A 47 16.81 6.69 -5.96
C LEU A 47 16.17 6.76 -7.36
N ILE A 48 14.84 6.83 -7.45
CA ILE A 48 14.13 7.00 -8.73
C ILE A 48 14.58 8.31 -9.38
N LYS A 49 14.62 9.42 -8.63
CA LYS A 49 14.99 10.77 -9.10
C LYS A 49 16.45 10.91 -9.54
N PHE A 50 17.39 10.14 -8.98
CA PHE A 50 18.81 10.31 -9.27
C PHE A 50 19.48 9.13 -9.97
N LYS A 51 18.92 7.91 -9.90
CA LYS A 51 19.55 6.69 -10.45
C LYS A 51 18.81 6.09 -11.65
N THR A 52 17.53 6.43 -11.86
CA THR A 52 16.82 6.01 -13.08
C THR A 52 17.31 6.80 -14.31
N PRO A 53 17.57 6.16 -15.46
CA PRO A 53 18.00 6.88 -16.67
C PRO A 53 16.99 7.95 -17.13
N LEU A 54 17.50 9.10 -17.60
CA LEU A 54 16.67 10.22 -18.10
C LEU A 54 15.91 9.89 -19.38
N ALA A 55 16.37 8.88 -20.14
CA ALA A 55 15.74 8.42 -21.38
C ALA A 55 14.28 7.95 -21.20
N SER A 56 13.78 7.81 -19.97
CA SER A 56 12.39 7.45 -19.69
C SER A 56 11.77 8.40 -18.67
N ARG A 57 11.71 9.70 -18.99
CA ARG A 57 11.18 10.75 -18.11
C ARG A 57 9.75 10.47 -17.64
N GLN A 58 8.83 10.08 -18.53
CA GLN A 58 7.44 9.78 -18.19
C GLN A 58 7.34 8.62 -17.19
N TYR A 59 8.03 7.51 -17.48
CA TYR A 59 8.10 6.36 -16.58
C TYR A 59 8.66 6.71 -15.19
N ARG A 60 9.69 7.58 -15.14
CA ARG A 60 10.22 8.09 -13.87
C ARG A 60 9.17 8.87 -13.09
N ILE A 61 8.41 9.74 -13.75
CA ILE A 61 7.33 10.51 -13.10
C ILE A 61 6.28 9.55 -12.55
N GLY A 62 5.83 8.57 -13.35
CA GLY A 62 4.86 7.56 -12.91
C GLY A 62 5.35 6.80 -11.66
N LEU A 63 6.60 6.36 -11.64
CA LEU A 63 7.18 5.70 -10.46
C LEU A 63 7.25 6.63 -9.23
N ILE A 64 7.52 7.92 -9.39
CA ILE A 64 7.52 8.89 -8.28
C ILE A 64 6.10 9.07 -7.75
N VAL A 65 5.11 9.21 -8.63
CA VAL A 65 3.70 9.37 -8.21
C VAL A 65 3.23 8.10 -7.51
N LEU A 66 3.58 6.91 -8.00
CA LEU A 66 3.29 5.65 -7.33
C LEU A 66 3.86 5.59 -5.90
N GLN A 67 5.11 6.03 -5.71
CA GLN A 67 5.71 6.12 -4.37
C GLN A 67 5.06 7.19 -3.49
N LEU A 68 4.59 8.29 -4.08
CA LEU A 68 3.81 9.30 -3.37
C LEU A 68 2.46 8.72 -2.91
N CYS A 69 1.79 7.90 -3.72
CA CYS A 69 0.58 7.20 -3.31
C CYS A 69 0.84 6.29 -2.10
N PHE A 70 1.90 5.47 -2.12
CA PHE A 70 2.28 4.66 -0.96
C PHE A 70 2.60 5.50 0.28
N LEU A 71 3.34 6.60 0.11
CA LEU A 71 3.65 7.52 1.21
C LEU A 71 2.37 8.09 1.84
N LEU A 72 1.41 8.54 1.02
CA LEU A 72 0.13 9.04 1.50
C LEU A 72 -0.68 7.93 2.20
N PHE A 73 -0.60 6.70 1.68
CA PHE A 73 -1.29 5.54 2.23
C PHE A 73 -0.76 5.21 3.62
N ASP A 74 0.55 5.16 3.78
CA ASP A 74 1.21 4.88 5.06
C ASP A 74 0.98 5.99 6.07
N ILE A 75 1.14 7.26 5.65
CA ILE A 75 0.88 8.42 6.52
C ILE A 75 -0.57 8.37 7.03
N HIS A 76 -1.51 8.15 6.12
CA HIS A 76 -2.92 8.12 6.48
C HIS A 76 -3.26 6.92 7.35
N TRP A 77 -2.95 5.70 6.91
CA TRP A 77 -3.36 4.47 7.59
C TRP A 77 -2.62 4.25 8.91
N CYS A 78 -1.31 4.49 8.96
CA CYS A 78 -0.49 4.14 10.10
C CYS A 78 -0.35 5.24 11.16
N PHE A 79 -0.67 6.51 10.85
CA PHE A 79 -0.55 7.62 11.81
C PHE A 79 -1.83 8.43 11.97
N LEU A 80 -2.48 8.81 10.87
CA LEU A 80 -3.64 9.71 10.92
C LEU A 80 -4.93 8.99 11.28
N PHE A 81 -5.13 7.77 10.77
CA PHE A 81 -6.35 6.98 10.92
C PHE A 81 -6.18 5.90 11.99
N VAL A 82 -5.18 5.02 11.89
CA VAL A 82 -4.95 3.85 12.76
C VAL A 82 -6.26 3.15 13.15
N PRO A 83 -6.88 2.45 12.19
CA PRO A 83 -8.12 1.73 12.46
C PRO A 83 -7.83 0.49 13.31
N LEU A 84 -8.76 0.19 14.21
CA LEU A 84 -8.87 -1.10 14.88
C LEU A 84 -10.23 -1.69 14.57
N LEU A 85 -10.23 -2.76 13.78
CA LEU A 85 -11.42 -3.57 13.61
C LEU A 85 -11.65 -4.41 14.86
N THR A 86 -12.86 -4.33 15.40
CA THR A 86 -13.34 -5.14 16.51
C THR A 86 -14.03 -6.38 15.97
N LEU A 87 -14.08 -7.46 16.74
CA LEU A 87 -14.75 -8.71 16.41
C LEU A 87 -15.57 -9.19 17.60
N PRO A 88 -16.54 -10.09 17.42
CA PRO A 88 -17.03 -10.68 16.17
C PRO A 88 -17.88 -9.71 15.32
N TYR A 89 -18.18 -8.53 15.88
CA TYR A 89 -19.01 -7.52 15.24
C TYR A 89 -18.26 -6.82 14.12
N PHE A 90 -18.88 -6.63 12.96
CA PHE A 90 -18.29 -5.80 11.90
C PHE A 90 -18.36 -4.32 12.34
N ALA A 91 -17.49 -3.95 13.25
CA ALA A 91 -17.39 -2.65 13.87
C ALA A 91 -15.92 -2.29 14.03
N MET A 92 -15.63 -1.01 14.04
CA MET A 92 -14.29 -0.49 14.19
C MET A 92 -14.32 0.80 14.99
N TYR A 93 -13.20 1.10 15.61
CA TYR A 93 -12.89 2.42 16.10
C TYR A 93 -11.52 2.85 15.56
N CYS A 94 -11.14 4.10 15.73
CA CYS A 94 -9.86 4.57 15.21
C CYS A 94 -9.13 5.46 16.21
N THR A 95 -7.80 5.30 16.28
CA THR A 95 -6.96 5.91 17.32
C THR A 95 -5.93 6.89 16.79
N GLY A 96 -5.85 7.06 15.47
CA GLY A 96 -4.90 7.99 14.84
C GLY A 96 -5.19 9.46 15.15
N LEU A 97 -4.26 10.32 14.74
CA LEU A 97 -4.29 11.76 15.04
C LEU A 97 -5.58 12.45 14.57
N LEU A 98 -6.08 12.12 13.37
CA LEU A 98 -7.30 12.73 12.82
C LEU A 98 -8.56 12.23 13.55
N CYS A 99 -8.55 11.00 14.04
CA CYS A 99 -9.66 10.45 14.81
C CYS A 99 -9.76 11.06 16.20
N THR A 100 -8.62 11.20 16.89
CA THR A 100 -8.57 11.63 18.29
C THR A 100 -8.60 13.15 18.44
N THR A 101 -7.81 13.87 17.65
CA THR A 101 -7.65 15.33 17.77
C THR A 101 -8.70 16.07 16.97
N PHE A 102 -8.90 15.69 15.71
CA PHE A 102 -9.80 16.38 14.79
C PHE A 102 -11.20 15.78 14.72
N LYS A 103 -11.43 14.64 15.39
CA LYS A 103 -12.73 13.94 15.45
C LYS A 103 -13.30 13.65 14.05
N VAL A 104 -12.43 13.37 13.08
CA VAL A 104 -12.85 13.01 11.73
C VAL A 104 -13.48 11.62 11.76
N GLY A 105 -14.66 11.49 11.15
CA GLY A 105 -15.40 10.23 11.17
C GLY A 105 -14.70 9.13 10.35
N ILE A 106 -14.68 7.90 10.89
CA ILE A 106 -14.12 6.69 10.24
C ILE A 106 -14.59 6.53 8.80
N HIS A 107 -15.86 6.83 8.54
CA HIS A 107 -16.45 6.63 7.24
C HIS A 107 -15.70 7.41 6.14
N LEU A 108 -15.31 8.66 6.44
CA LEU A 108 -14.54 9.49 5.51
C LEU A 108 -13.13 8.94 5.30
N HIS A 109 -12.49 8.45 6.36
CA HIS A 109 -11.19 7.79 6.26
C HIS A 109 -11.25 6.57 5.33
N MET A 110 -12.26 5.72 5.48
CA MET A 110 -12.42 4.54 4.64
C MET A 110 -12.68 4.91 3.17
N VAL A 111 -13.50 5.93 2.89
CA VAL A 111 -13.69 6.44 1.52
C VAL A 111 -12.37 6.95 0.93
N PHE A 112 -11.62 7.73 1.70
CA PHE A 112 -10.31 8.23 1.27
C PHE A 112 -9.33 7.09 0.95
N MET A 113 -9.27 6.06 1.81
CA MET A 113 -8.42 4.89 1.60
C MET A 113 -8.81 4.09 0.35
N LEU A 114 -10.12 3.92 0.09
CA LEU A 114 -10.58 3.27 -1.13
C LEU A 114 -10.17 4.06 -2.37
N LEU A 115 -10.35 5.39 -2.38
CA LEU A 115 -9.92 6.24 -3.49
C LEU A 115 -8.41 6.17 -3.71
N LEU A 116 -7.62 6.18 -2.64
CA LEU A 116 -6.17 6.09 -2.73
C LEU A 116 -5.70 4.72 -3.24
N ALA A 117 -6.39 3.64 -2.88
CA ALA A 117 -6.12 2.30 -3.43
C ALA A 117 -6.38 2.22 -4.93
N ILE A 118 -7.49 2.81 -5.40
CA ILE A 118 -7.85 2.89 -6.83
C ILE A 118 -6.78 3.66 -7.60
N GLU A 119 -6.40 4.83 -7.08
CA GLU A 119 -5.36 5.67 -7.68
C GLU A 119 -4.02 4.91 -7.77
N THR A 120 -3.66 4.16 -6.73
CA THR A 120 -2.45 3.33 -6.71
C THR A 120 -2.48 2.25 -7.81
N PHE A 121 -3.61 1.57 -7.99
CA PHE A 121 -3.79 0.59 -9.08
C PHE A 121 -3.69 1.24 -10.46
N ALA A 122 -4.31 2.41 -10.64
CA ALA A 122 -4.22 3.16 -11.89
C ALA A 122 -2.77 3.52 -12.23
N TRP A 123 -1.98 4.00 -11.25
CA TRP A 123 -0.57 4.32 -11.47
C TRP A 123 0.30 3.10 -11.76
N PHE A 124 0.02 1.95 -11.16
CA PHE A 124 0.68 0.70 -11.53
C PHE A 124 0.44 0.37 -13.01
N PHE A 125 -0.82 0.42 -13.45
CA PHE A 125 -1.19 0.15 -14.83
C PHE A 125 -0.53 1.16 -15.79
N ILE A 126 -0.60 2.45 -15.49
CA ILE A 126 0.04 3.51 -16.29
C ILE A 126 1.55 3.28 -16.40
N CYS A 127 2.23 2.93 -15.30
CA CYS A 127 3.67 2.66 -15.32
C CYS A 127 4.02 1.44 -16.19
N MET A 128 3.22 0.38 -16.14
CA MET A 128 3.41 -0.78 -17.01
C MET A 128 3.14 -0.43 -18.46
N LEU A 129 2.09 0.35 -18.73
CA LEU A 129 1.73 0.78 -20.08
C LEU A 129 2.82 1.67 -20.69
N GLN A 130 3.27 2.70 -19.97
CA GLN A 130 4.38 3.56 -20.41
C GLN A 130 5.64 2.74 -20.71
N ARG A 131 5.92 1.72 -19.88
CA ARG A 131 7.06 0.85 -20.10
C ARG A 131 6.88 -0.06 -21.31
N HIS A 132 5.67 -0.59 -21.52
CA HIS A 132 5.30 -1.36 -22.69
C HIS A 132 5.49 -0.52 -23.97
N GLN A 133 4.93 0.69 -23.99
CA GLN A 133 5.01 1.64 -25.10
C GLN A 133 6.44 1.99 -25.48
N ALA A 134 7.32 2.22 -24.50
CA ALA A 134 8.73 2.52 -24.74
C ALA A 134 9.52 1.36 -25.39
N LEU A 135 8.96 0.15 -25.46
CA LEU A 135 9.62 -1.03 -26.03
C LEU A 135 9.12 -1.37 -27.42
N LEU A 136 7.98 -0.83 -27.83
CA LEU A 136 7.38 -1.10 -29.14
C LEU A 136 8.22 -0.50 -30.27
N PRO A 137 8.33 -1.19 -31.42
CA PRO A 137 8.96 -0.62 -32.61
C PRO A 137 8.08 0.50 -33.18
N MET A 138 8.69 1.52 -33.79
CA MET A 138 8.00 2.68 -34.40
C MET A 138 6.91 2.30 -35.43
N SER A 139 7.00 1.11 -36.01
CA SER A 139 6.04 0.56 -36.95
C SER A 139 4.88 -0.21 -36.31
N SER A 140 4.84 -0.33 -34.98
CA SER A 140 3.80 -1.07 -34.29
C SER A 140 2.50 -0.27 -34.22
N HIS A 141 1.40 -0.91 -34.62
CA HIS A 141 0.04 -0.39 -34.41
C HIS A 141 -0.35 -0.26 -32.92
N CYS A 142 0.45 -0.80 -32.01
CA CYS A 142 0.28 -0.65 -30.56
C CYS A 142 1.01 0.59 -30.00
N LEU A 143 1.50 1.52 -30.81
CA LEU A 143 2.11 2.74 -30.31
C LEU A 143 1.05 3.79 -29.98
N CYS A 144 1.03 4.28 -28.74
CA CYS A 144 0.18 5.39 -28.36
C CYS A 144 0.66 6.70 -29.00
N SER A 145 -0.23 7.38 -29.70
CA SER A 145 -0.01 8.76 -30.16
C SER A 145 0.13 9.71 -28.95
N PRO A 146 1.03 10.71 -28.98
CA PRO A 146 1.24 11.66 -27.88
C PRO A 146 0.04 12.59 -27.61
N ASN A 147 -0.97 12.63 -28.48
CA ASN A 147 -2.17 13.43 -28.26
C ASN A 147 -3.13 12.71 -27.28
N ILE A 148 -3.14 13.16 -26.02
CA ILE A 148 -3.99 12.68 -24.93
C ILE A 148 -5.48 12.59 -25.32
N PHE A 149 -5.96 13.45 -26.23
CA PHE A 149 -7.34 13.45 -26.69
C PHE A 149 -7.65 12.37 -27.77
N ARG A 150 -6.66 12.02 -28.60
CA ARG A 150 -6.77 10.88 -29.53
C ARG A 150 -6.54 9.52 -28.84
N PHE A 151 -5.95 9.54 -27.64
CA PHE A 151 -5.77 8.40 -26.74
C PHE A 151 -7.07 7.70 -26.33
N PHE A 152 -8.22 8.38 -26.48
CA PHE A 152 -9.54 7.81 -26.18
C PHE A 152 -10.29 7.27 -27.40
N VAL A 153 -9.92 7.62 -28.64
CA VAL A 153 -10.85 7.46 -29.78
C VAL A 153 -10.32 6.66 -30.97
N GLN A 154 -9.00 6.52 -31.22
CA GLN A 154 -8.58 5.94 -32.51
C GLN A 154 -7.26 5.16 -32.48
N ASP A 155 -7.37 3.82 -32.37
CA ASP A 155 -6.75 2.77 -33.20
C ASP A 155 -6.34 1.48 -32.44
N ALA A 156 -6.55 0.35 -33.13
CA ALA A 156 -6.22 -1.05 -32.85
C ALA A 156 -7.03 -1.78 -31.74
N ILE A 157 -7.70 -2.86 -32.17
CA ILE A 157 -8.53 -3.79 -31.37
C ILE A 157 -7.76 -4.38 -30.17
N GLU A 158 -6.44 -4.56 -30.27
CA GLU A 158 -5.59 -5.06 -29.16
C GLU A 158 -5.24 -3.97 -28.12
N HIS A 159 -5.28 -2.69 -28.50
CA HIS A 159 -5.11 -1.57 -27.59
C HIS A 159 -6.38 -1.24 -26.82
N TYR A 160 -7.51 -1.37 -27.51
CA TYR A 160 -8.82 -1.24 -26.90
C TYR A 160 -9.02 -2.27 -25.79
N THR A 161 -8.54 -3.51 -25.90
CA THR A 161 -8.78 -4.50 -24.84
C THR A 161 -8.07 -4.17 -23.53
N PHE A 162 -6.77 -3.82 -23.54
CA PHE A 162 -6.05 -3.48 -22.31
C PHE A 162 -6.59 -2.19 -21.67
N GLN A 163 -6.82 -1.16 -22.49
CA GLN A 163 -7.28 0.13 -22.00
C GLN A 163 -8.75 0.09 -21.61
N ALA A 164 -9.61 -0.61 -22.36
CA ALA A 164 -11.00 -0.83 -21.96
C ALA A 164 -11.06 -1.67 -20.68
N LEU A 165 -10.24 -2.72 -20.52
CA LEU A 165 -10.23 -3.50 -19.29
C LEU A 165 -9.78 -2.65 -18.09
N ALA A 166 -8.75 -1.82 -18.24
CA ALA A 166 -8.31 -0.91 -17.18
C ALA A 166 -9.32 0.21 -16.89
N THR A 167 -9.94 0.78 -17.93
CA THR A 167 -10.99 1.80 -17.79
C THR A 167 -12.22 1.21 -17.11
N LEU A 168 -12.66 0.03 -17.55
CA LEU A 168 -13.75 -0.73 -16.94
C LEU A 168 -13.43 -1.07 -15.48
N SER A 169 -12.20 -1.52 -15.19
CA SER A 169 -11.75 -1.78 -13.82
C SER A 169 -11.80 -0.51 -12.97
N THR A 170 -11.38 0.63 -13.51
CA THR A 170 -11.42 1.93 -12.82
C THR A 170 -12.86 2.37 -12.57
N LEU A 171 -13.75 2.23 -13.55
CA LEU A 171 -15.17 2.57 -13.42
C LEU A 171 -15.84 1.71 -12.33
N PHE A 172 -15.65 0.38 -12.38
CA PHE A 172 -16.16 -0.51 -11.32
C PHE A 172 -15.58 -0.15 -9.96
N ALA A 173 -14.30 0.18 -9.91
CA ALA A 173 -13.66 0.55 -8.66
C ALA A 173 -14.24 1.87 -8.11
N MET A 174 -14.56 2.85 -8.95
CA MET A 174 -15.15 4.13 -8.53
C MET A 174 -16.60 4.01 -8.03
N ILE A 175 -17.37 3.03 -8.54
CA ILE A 175 -18.71 2.73 -8.03
C ILE A 175 -18.64 2.34 -6.55
N GLY A 176 -17.60 1.61 -6.13
CA GLY A 176 -17.38 1.15 -4.75
C GLY A 176 -17.39 2.29 -3.72
N PRO A 177 -16.47 3.27 -3.76
CA PRO A 177 -16.45 4.43 -2.88
C PRO A 177 -17.76 5.22 -2.89
N VAL A 178 -18.37 5.43 -4.06
CA VAL A 178 -19.64 6.16 -4.18
C VAL A 178 -20.77 5.43 -3.45
N MET A 179 -20.90 4.12 -3.67
CA MET A 179 -21.85 3.29 -2.93
C MET A 179 -21.53 3.24 -1.43
N PHE A 180 -20.24 3.22 -1.08
CA PHE A 180 -19.80 3.18 0.30
C PHE A 180 -20.20 4.43 1.06
N ILE A 181 -20.16 5.63 0.45
CA ILE A 181 -20.66 6.89 1.06
C ILE A 181 -22.11 6.72 1.54
N SER A 182 -22.94 5.99 0.79
CA SER A 182 -24.34 5.71 1.12
C SER A 182 -24.51 4.64 2.21
N CYS A 183 -23.44 3.96 2.63
CA CYS A 183 -23.47 2.96 3.70
C CYS A 183 -23.47 3.56 5.11
N ARG A 184 -23.35 4.89 5.24
CA ARG A 184 -23.38 5.58 6.54
C ARG A 184 -24.69 5.25 7.28
N LEU A 185 -24.57 4.86 8.54
CA LEU A 185 -25.71 4.61 9.40
C LEU A 185 -26.20 5.91 10.04
N THR A 186 -27.51 5.99 10.21
CA THR A 186 -28.16 7.02 11.01
C THR A 186 -27.90 6.78 12.50
N GLU A 187 -27.97 7.83 13.30
CA GLU A 187 -27.80 7.72 14.75
C GLU A 187 -28.84 6.77 15.36
N GLN A 188 -30.08 6.81 14.87
CA GLN A 188 -31.15 5.92 15.32
C GLN A 188 -30.83 4.44 15.06
N GLU A 189 -30.29 4.11 13.88
CA GLU A 189 -29.87 2.73 13.58
C GLU A 189 -28.70 2.28 14.46
N ILE A 190 -27.76 3.17 14.78
CA ILE A 190 -26.66 2.87 15.69
C ILE A 190 -27.20 2.54 17.09
N GLN A 191 -28.09 3.39 17.62
CA GLN A 191 -28.70 3.18 18.94
C GLN A 191 -29.53 1.89 18.99
N TRP A 192 -30.31 1.61 17.94
CA TRP A 192 -31.07 0.36 17.81
C TRP A 192 -30.16 -0.86 17.88
N ARG A 193 -29.05 -0.85 17.13
CA ARG A 193 -28.09 -1.96 17.11
C ARG A 193 -27.35 -2.14 18.43
N LEU A 194 -27.04 -1.05 19.12
CA LEU A 194 -26.45 -1.09 20.46
C LEU A 194 -27.43 -1.60 21.53
N ALA A 195 -28.74 -1.41 21.32
CA ALA A 195 -29.78 -2.01 22.16
C ALA A 195 -29.87 -3.52 21.93
N GLU A 196 -29.78 -3.96 20.67
CA GLU A 196 -29.80 -5.38 20.28
C GLU A 196 -28.53 -6.13 20.72
N SER A 197 -27.37 -5.47 20.70
CA SER A 197 -26.07 -6.03 21.10
C SER A 197 -25.46 -5.24 22.25
N PRO A 198 -25.94 -5.41 23.50
CA PRO A 198 -25.44 -4.65 24.66
C PRO A 198 -23.96 -4.90 24.94
N LEU A 199 -23.41 -6.03 24.48
CA LEU A 199 -21.98 -6.35 24.52
C LEU A 199 -21.11 -5.35 23.75
N MET A 200 -21.66 -4.57 22.81
CA MET A 200 -20.92 -3.56 22.05
C MET A 200 -20.91 -2.18 22.71
N ARG A 201 -21.61 -1.98 23.83
CA ARG A 201 -21.72 -0.65 24.47
C ARG A 201 -20.38 -0.09 24.93
N TRP A 202 -19.37 -0.93 25.15
CA TRP A 202 -18.02 -0.45 25.46
C TRP A 202 -17.43 0.39 24.32
N LEU A 203 -17.86 0.17 23.07
CA LEU A 203 -17.40 0.91 21.89
C LEU A 203 -17.79 2.40 21.96
N LEU A 204 -18.88 2.72 22.68
CA LEU A 204 -19.29 4.11 22.95
C LEU A 204 -18.21 4.91 23.72
N LYS A 205 -17.32 4.23 24.44
CA LYS A 205 -16.22 4.85 25.18
C LYS A 205 -14.98 5.07 24.31
N LYS A 206 -14.95 4.53 23.08
CA LYS A 206 -13.80 4.65 22.18
C LYS A 206 -13.91 5.91 21.30
N PRO A 207 -12.78 6.53 20.95
CA PRO A 207 -12.78 7.65 20.02
C PRO A 207 -13.26 7.18 18.65
N GLN A 208 -14.18 7.94 18.06
CA GLN A 208 -14.71 7.72 16.70
C GLN A 208 -14.95 6.24 16.41
N TYR A 209 -16.15 5.74 16.68
CA TYR A 209 -16.53 4.36 16.40
C TYR A 209 -17.52 4.26 15.25
N LEU A 210 -17.58 3.08 14.64
CA LEU A 210 -18.49 2.76 13.55
C LEU A 210 -18.93 1.31 13.64
N ILE A 211 -20.23 1.05 13.50
CA ILE A 211 -20.84 -0.27 13.66
C ILE A 211 -21.57 -0.63 12.37
N TYR A 212 -21.00 -1.46 11.51
CA TYR A 212 -21.61 -1.85 10.22
C TYR A 212 -22.56 -3.06 10.29
N SER A 213 -22.77 -3.61 11.51
CA SER A 213 -23.73 -4.65 11.92
C SER A 213 -23.45 -6.12 11.61
N ILE A 214 -24.10 -6.99 12.40
CA ILE A 214 -24.35 -8.41 12.12
C ILE A 214 -25.88 -8.59 11.99
N PRO A 215 -26.41 -9.10 10.85
CA PRO A 215 -25.70 -9.38 9.62
C PRO A 215 -25.21 -8.09 8.94
N MET A 216 -24.16 -8.23 8.14
CA MET A 216 -23.59 -7.13 7.36
C MET A 216 -24.59 -6.64 6.31
N ARG A 217 -24.79 -5.32 6.19
CA ARG A 217 -25.74 -4.76 5.21
C ARG A 217 -25.43 -5.25 3.78
N PRO A 218 -26.42 -5.63 2.97
CA PRO A 218 -26.20 -6.09 1.59
C PRO A 218 -25.39 -5.11 0.74
N ILE A 219 -25.62 -3.80 0.90
CA ILE A 219 -24.86 -2.77 0.18
C ILE A 219 -23.35 -2.84 0.46
N LEU A 220 -22.95 -3.17 1.68
CA LEU A 220 -21.54 -3.25 2.06
C LEU A 220 -20.90 -4.53 1.51
N GLN A 221 -21.66 -5.62 1.43
CA GLN A 221 -21.25 -6.85 0.76
C GLN A 221 -21.04 -6.60 -0.75
N ILE A 222 -21.94 -5.85 -1.39
CA ILE A 222 -21.80 -5.44 -2.79
C ILE A 222 -20.55 -4.59 -2.98
N VAL A 223 -20.29 -3.61 -2.10
CA VAL A 223 -19.06 -2.80 -2.17
C VAL A 223 -17.80 -3.66 -2.07
N LEU A 224 -17.73 -4.60 -1.13
CA LEU A 224 -16.58 -5.51 -1.01
C LEU A 224 -16.46 -6.42 -2.24
N ALA A 225 -17.56 -6.94 -2.77
CA ALA A 225 -17.55 -7.77 -3.97
C ALA A 225 -17.05 -6.98 -5.20
N LEU A 226 -17.52 -5.74 -5.38
CA LEU A 226 -17.05 -4.84 -6.44
C LEU A 226 -15.56 -4.52 -6.31
N LEU A 227 -15.06 -4.32 -5.08
CA LEU A 227 -13.63 -4.12 -4.82
C LEU A 227 -12.83 -5.36 -5.24
N MET A 228 -13.25 -6.56 -4.84
CA MET A 228 -12.60 -7.82 -5.21
C MET A 228 -12.57 -8.02 -6.73
N ILE A 229 -13.72 -7.82 -7.40
CA ILE A 229 -13.82 -7.92 -8.86
C ILE A 229 -12.86 -6.92 -9.52
N SER A 230 -12.85 -5.66 -9.06
CA SER A 230 -11.99 -4.62 -9.63
C SER A 230 -10.52 -4.99 -9.54
N VAL A 231 -10.07 -5.51 -8.40
CA VAL A 231 -8.66 -5.90 -8.19
C VAL A 231 -8.30 -7.11 -9.05
N VAL A 232 -9.20 -8.08 -9.21
CA VAL A 232 -9.01 -9.22 -10.11
C VAL A 232 -8.90 -8.74 -11.56
N LEU A 233 -9.79 -7.85 -12.02
CA LEU A 233 -9.74 -7.30 -13.38
C LEU A 233 -8.44 -6.50 -13.62
N PHE A 234 -8.01 -5.67 -12.67
CA PHE A 234 -6.70 -4.99 -12.74
C PHE A 234 -5.53 -5.97 -12.82
N THR A 235 -5.60 -7.08 -12.08
CA THR A 235 -4.57 -8.13 -12.10
C THR A 235 -4.49 -8.80 -13.47
N VAL A 236 -5.64 -9.15 -14.05
CA VAL A 236 -5.70 -9.72 -15.40
C VAL A 236 -5.18 -8.72 -16.45
N ALA A 237 -5.56 -7.44 -16.35
CA ALA A 237 -5.06 -6.38 -17.23
C ALA A 237 -3.52 -6.22 -17.14
N CYS A 238 -2.97 -6.17 -15.93
CA CYS A 238 -1.52 -6.04 -15.74
C CYS A 238 -0.76 -7.29 -16.20
N ALA A 239 -1.27 -8.48 -15.90
CA ALA A 239 -0.65 -9.75 -16.29
C ALA A 239 -0.62 -9.92 -17.81
N SER A 240 -1.72 -9.61 -18.49
CA SER A 240 -1.82 -9.67 -19.95
C SER A 240 -0.89 -8.66 -20.63
N LEU A 241 -0.81 -7.42 -20.11
CA LEU A 241 0.13 -6.41 -20.59
C LEU A 241 1.60 -6.84 -20.39
N MET A 242 1.93 -7.46 -19.26
CA MET A 242 3.26 -8.01 -19.01
C MET A 242 3.57 -9.15 -19.99
N ALA A 243 2.65 -10.09 -20.19
CA ALA A 243 2.82 -11.21 -21.12
C ALA A 243 3.04 -10.71 -22.55
N HIS A 244 2.24 -9.73 -23.00
CA HIS A 244 2.39 -9.09 -24.30
C HIS A 244 3.74 -8.38 -24.46
N THR A 245 4.17 -7.64 -23.43
CA THR A 245 5.49 -7.00 -23.42
C THR A 245 6.62 -8.02 -23.57
N ILE A 246 6.57 -9.12 -22.82
CA ILE A 246 7.58 -10.17 -22.89
C ILE A 246 7.59 -10.80 -24.29
N HIS A 247 6.42 -11.03 -24.88
CA HIS A 247 6.30 -11.54 -26.24
C HIS A 247 7.01 -10.64 -27.26
N ILE A 248 6.73 -9.34 -27.24
CA ILE A 248 7.35 -8.36 -28.15
C ILE A 248 8.86 -8.29 -27.94
N VAL A 249 9.33 -8.19 -26.70
CA VAL A 249 10.77 -8.08 -26.41
C VAL A 249 11.54 -9.30 -26.92
N ARG A 250 10.93 -10.50 -26.89
CA ARG A 250 11.51 -11.71 -27.46
C ARG A 250 11.60 -11.65 -28.99
N ARG A 251 10.61 -11.06 -29.67
CA ARG A 251 10.54 -10.94 -31.14
C ARG A 251 11.49 -9.88 -31.72
N LEU A 252 11.86 -8.85 -30.96
CA LEU A 252 12.76 -7.79 -31.43
C LEU A 252 14.18 -8.31 -31.68
N LYS A 253 14.60 -8.46 -32.94
CA LYS A 253 15.95 -8.94 -33.31
C LYS A 253 17.07 -7.93 -33.02
N LEU A 254 16.76 -6.63 -33.00
CA LEU A 254 17.74 -5.53 -33.01
C LEU A 254 18.26 -5.08 -31.64
N LYS A 255 17.70 -5.57 -30.52
CA LYS A 255 18.17 -5.20 -29.18
C LYS A 255 19.17 -6.22 -28.66
N SER A 256 20.29 -5.73 -28.10
CA SER A 256 21.25 -6.58 -27.39
C SER A 256 20.57 -7.39 -26.28
N GLY A 257 21.04 -8.62 -26.03
CA GLY A 257 20.48 -9.48 -24.97
C GLY A 257 20.42 -8.78 -23.61
N LYS A 258 21.48 -8.03 -23.27
CA LYS A 258 21.56 -7.23 -22.04
C LYS A 258 20.45 -6.18 -21.92
N SER A 259 20.09 -5.51 -23.02
CA SER A 259 19.01 -4.51 -23.03
C SER A 259 17.63 -5.17 -22.85
N LYS A 260 17.42 -6.33 -23.49
CA LYS A 260 16.21 -7.15 -23.31
C LYS A 260 16.05 -7.59 -21.86
N ASP A 261 17.12 -8.11 -21.26
CA ASP A 261 17.11 -8.59 -19.88
C ASP A 261 16.87 -7.46 -18.87
N GLN A 262 17.50 -6.30 -19.09
CA GLN A 262 17.27 -5.13 -18.25
C GLN A 262 15.81 -4.68 -18.33
N SER A 263 15.20 -4.73 -19.51
CA SER A 263 13.80 -4.36 -19.68
C SER A 263 12.83 -5.35 -19.05
N ASN A 264 13.04 -6.64 -19.27
CA ASN A 264 12.24 -7.71 -18.65
C ASN A 264 12.34 -7.66 -17.12
N THR A 265 13.55 -7.40 -16.59
CA THR A 265 13.76 -7.25 -15.15
C THR A 265 13.00 -6.05 -14.59
N ALA A 266 13.00 -4.91 -15.30
CA ALA A 266 12.26 -3.73 -14.87
C ALA A 266 10.73 -3.97 -14.87
N MET A 267 10.20 -4.63 -15.91
CA MET A 267 8.77 -4.97 -15.98
C MET A 267 8.37 -5.96 -14.89
N ARG A 268 9.16 -7.02 -14.70
CA ARG A 268 8.95 -8.01 -13.64
C ARG A 268 8.99 -7.36 -12.25
N ASN A 269 9.92 -6.43 -12.02
CA ASN A 269 10.01 -5.69 -10.77
C ASN A 269 8.70 -4.94 -10.47
N LEU A 270 8.19 -4.20 -11.46
CA LEU A 270 6.94 -3.46 -11.31
C LEU A 270 5.73 -4.39 -11.12
N PHE A 271 5.69 -5.53 -11.81
CA PHE A 271 4.61 -6.51 -11.67
C PHE A 271 4.61 -7.21 -10.32
N ILE A 272 5.78 -7.55 -9.77
CA ILE A 272 5.87 -8.12 -8.42
C ILE A 272 5.42 -7.09 -7.37
N GLN A 273 5.80 -5.82 -7.51
CA GLN A 273 5.31 -4.75 -6.63
C GLN A 273 3.78 -4.62 -6.69
N PHE A 274 3.21 -4.68 -7.89
CA PHE A 274 1.76 -4.70 -8.08
C PHE A 274 1.12 -5.91 -7.39
N LEU A 275 1.66 -7.12 -7.55
CA LEU A 275 1.14 -8.33 -6.91
C LEU A 275 1.21 -8.24 -5.39
N VAL A 276 2.31 -7.70 -4.84
CA VAL A 276 2.43 -7.47 -3.38
C VAL A 276 1.29 -6.57 -2.89
N PHE A 277 1.01 -5.47 -3.60
CA PHE A 277 -0.09 -4.59 -3.26
C PHE A 277 -1.45 -5.27 -3.41
N ALA A 278 -1.71 -5.94 -4.53
CA ALA A 278 -2.96 -6.64 -4.81
C ALA A 278 -3.24 -7.73 -3.76
N CYS A 279 -2.26 -8.57 -3.43
CA CYS A 279 -2.40 -9.61 -2.42
C CYS A 279 -2.63 -9.03 -1.02
N SER A 280 -1.95 -7.93 -0.68
CA SER A 280 -2.12 -7.25 0.62
C SER A 280 -3.52 -6.67 0.79
N LEU A 281 -4.26 -6.42 -0.30
CA LEU A 281 -5.64 -5.96 -0.27
C LEU A 281 -6.64 -7.11 -0.39
N LEU A 282 -6.42 -8.04 -1.32
CA LEU A 282 -7.30 -9.19 -1.57
C LEU A 282 -7.38 -10.13 -0.35
N PHE A 283 -6.26 -10.38 0.33
CA PHE A 283 -6.25 -11.34 1.43
C PHE A 283 -7.08 -10.85 2.63
N PRO A 284 -6.89 -9.62 3.16
CA PRO A 284 -7.79 -9.08 4.17
C PRO A 284 -9.25 -9.04 3.72
N ALA A 285 -9.53 -8.57 2.50
CA ALA A 285 -10.89 -8.51 1.97
C ALA A 285 -11.55 -9.90 1.89
N PHE A 286 -10.81 -10.93 1.48
CA PHE A 286 -11.27 -12.31 1.48
C PHE A 286 -11.55 -12.82 2.89
N VAL A 287 -10.67 -12.57 3.86
CA VAL A 287 -10.88 -12.94 5.27
C VAL A 287 -12.12 -12.25 5.84
N PHE A 288 -12.34 -10.97 5.53
CA PHE A 288 -13.56 -10.24 5.91
C PHE A 288 -14.82 -10.86 5.30
N LEU A 289 -14.81 -11.20 4.02
CA LEU A 289 -15.93 -11.86 3.35
C LEU A 289 -16.19 -13.26 3.92
N LEU A 290 -15.14 -14.05 4.16
CA LEU A 290 -15.26 -15.39 4.71
C LEU A 290 -15.92 -15.37 6.08
N ARG A 291 -15.65 -14.34 6.91
CA ARG A 291 -16.27 -14.19 8.24
C ARG A 291 -17.78 -14.02 8.21
N ILE A 292 -18.34 -13.55 7.10
CA ILE A 292 -19.79 -13.44 6.89
C ILE A 292 -20.41 -14.84 6.83
N TRP A 293 -19.72 -15.78 6.20
CA TRP A 293 -20.21 -17.13 5.93
C TRP A 293 -19.81 -18.15 6.99
N VAL A 294 -18.65 -17.95 7.61
CA VAL A 294 -18.06 -18.86 8.59
C VAL A 294 -17.84 -18.12 9.90
N VAL A 295 -18.43 -18.62 10.98
CA VAL A 295 -18.17 -18.12 12.33
C VAL A 295 -16.83 -18.68 12.78
N PHE A 296 -15.78 -17.86 12.73
CA PHE A 296 -14.51 -18.13 13.38
C PHE A 296 -14.07 -16.92 14.18
N ASP A 297 -13.74 -17.15 15.45
CA ASP A 297 -13.32 -16.11 16.39
C ASP A 297 -11.79 -16.12 16.50
N VAL A 298 -11.14 -15.70 15.42
CA VAL A 298 -9.67 -15.66 15.34
C VAL A 298 -9.21 -14.21 15.27
N GLU A 299 -9.26 -13.50 16.40
CA GLU A 299 -8.82 -12.10 16.54
C GLU A 299 -7.43 -11.86 15.95
N ILE A 300 -6.51 -12.80 16.17
CA ILE A 300 -5.15 -12.80 15.65
C ILE A 300 -5.15 -12.72 14.12
N ALA A 301 -6.06 -13.40 13.43
CA ALA A 301 -6.12 -13.38 11.96
C ALA A 301 -6.47 -11.99 11.43
N PHE A 302 -7.36 -11.25 12.10
CA PHE A 302 -7.78 -9.92 11.66
C PHE A 302 -6.75 -8.85 11.96
N VAL A 303 -6.07 -8.92 13.10
CA VAL A 303 -4.89 -8.07 13.35
C VAL A 303 -3.79 -8.37 12.36
N SER A 304 -3.53 -9.66 12.10
CA SER A 304 -2.55 -10.07 11.09
C SER A 304 -2.92 -9.54 9.70
N CYS A 305 -4.20 -9.51 9.34
CA CYS A 305 -4.68 -8.92 8.08
C CYS A 305 -4.46 -7.40 8.03
N GLN A 306 -4.71 -6.68 9.13
CA GLN A 306 -4.47 -5.23 9.21
C GLN A 306 -2.97 -4.90 9.12
N ILE A 307 -2.12 -5.68 9.79
CA ILE A 307 -0.67 -5.57 9.72
C ILE A 307 -0.17 -5.91 8.31
N LEU A 308 -0.67 -6.98 7.71
CA LEU A 308 -0.35 -7.36 6.33
C LEU A 308 -0.71 -6.23 5.36
N PHE A 309 -1.91 -5.67 5.50
CA PHE A 309 -2.36 -4.53 4.71
C PHE A 309 -1.43 -3.32 4.91
N ALA A 310 -1.04 -2.99 6.14
CA ALA A 310 -0.10 -1.90 6.42
C ALA A 310 1.31 -2.15 5.86
N SER A 311 1.71 -3.41 5.69
CA SER A 311 3.05 -3.80 5.22
C SER A 311 3.24 -3.74 3.70
N HIS A 312 2.18 -3.48 2.92
CA HIS A 312 2.21 -3.53 1.45
C HIS A 312 3.28 -2.61 0.84
N SER A 313 3.40 -1.38 1.37
CA SER A 313 4.31 -0.33 0.90
C SER A 313 5.77 -0.68 1.20
N LEU A 314 6.03 -1.21 2.39
CA LEU A 314 7.33 -1.75 2.82
C LEU A 314 7.76 -2.88 1.89
N ALA A 315 6.91 -3.89 1.73
CA ALA A 315 7.20 -5.05 0.90
C ALA A 315 7.42 -4.65 -0.57
N SER A 316 6.57 -3.76 -1.10
CA SER A 316 6.71 -3.22 -2.46
C SER A 316 8.03 -2.46 -2.64
N SER A 317 8.39 -1.60 -1.68
CA SER A 317 9.64 -0.84 -1.73
C SER A 317 10.88 -1.74 -1.61
N LEU A 318 10.82 -2.79 -0.78
CA LEU A 318 11.88 -3.80 -0.69
C LEU A 318 12.04 -4.55 -2.01
N VAL A 319 10.95 -4.98 -2.64
CA VAL A 319 10.98 -5.59 -3.98
C VAL A 319 11.65 -4.65 -4.98
N ALA A 320 11.26 -3.37 -4.98
CA ALA A 320 11.83 -2.37 -5.87
C ALA A 320 13.36 -2.24 -5.71
N LEU A 321 13.84 -2.21 -4.47
CA LEU A 321 15.25 -2.11 -4.12
C LEU A 321 16.04 -3.37 -4.46
N LEU A 322 15.49 -4.54 -4.13
CA LEU A 322 16.17 -5.83 -4.27
C LEU A 322 16.24 -6.32 -5.71
N ILE A 323 15.22 -6.03 -6.54
CA ILE A 323 15.22 -6.48 -7.94
C ILE A 323 15.98 -5.51 -8.84
N ASN A 324 15.94 -4.20 -8.56
CA ASN A 324 16.60 -3.21 -9.41
C ASN A 324 18.11 -3.14 -9.13
N SER A 325 18.91 -3.64 -10.08
CA SER A 325 20.38 -3.66 -9.96
C SER A 325 21.01 -2.28 -9.78
N ASN A 326 20.42 -1.22 -10.34
CA ASN A 326 20.92 0.15 -10.18
C ASN A 326 20.71 0.67 -8.76
N TYR A 327 19.60 0.27 -8.12
CA TYR A 327 19.30 0.65 -6.74
C TYR A 327 20.19 -0.14 -5.77
N ARG A 328 20.33 -1.46 -5.97
CA ARG A 328 21.24 -2.30 -5.18
C ARG A 328 22.68 -1.79 -5.17
N ARG A 329 23.21 -1.42 -6.33
CA ARG A 329 24.58 -0.87 -6.42
C ARG A 329 24.73 0.37 -5.55
N SER A 330 23.71 1.23 -5.49
CA SER A 330 23.75 2.44 -4.66
C SER A 330 23.86 2.10 -3.18
N LEU A 331 23.22 1.02 -2.71
CA LEU A 331 23.37 0.52 -1.33
C LEU A 331 24.78 -0.01 -1.05
N VAL A 332 25.34 -0.79 -1.98
CA VAL A 332 26.69 -1.39 -1.84
C VAL A 332 27.79 -0.32 -1.91
N PHE A 333 27.68 0.66 -2.81
CA PHE A 333 28.65 1.76 -2.90
C PHE A 333 28.63 2.64 -1.65
N TRP A 334 27.49 2.76 -0.97
CA TRP A 334 27.41 3.45 0.32
C TRP A 334 28.21 2.70 1.40
N LYS A 335 28.15 1.36 1.40
CA LYS A 335 28.97 0.52 2.29
C LYS A 335 30.47 0.67 1.99
N LYS A 336 30.88 0.57 0.72
CA LYS A 336 32.30 0.70 0.32
C LYS A 336 32.86 2.11 0.57
N SER A 337 32.06 3.16 0.38
CA SER A 337 32.46 4.53 0.69
C SER A 337 32.65 4.76 2.19
N LYS A 338 31.81 4.14 3.04
CA LYS A 338 32.01 4.15 4.50
C LYS A 338 33.28 3.42 4.92
N GLU A 339 33.57 2.26 4.32
CA GLU A 339 34.81 1.51 4.58
C GLU A 339 36.07 2.32 4.21
N ILE A 340 36.06 3.00 3.05
CA ILE A 340 37.18 3.86 2.62
C ILE A 340 37.34 5.07 3.56
N LYS A 341 36.24 5.72 3.97
CA LYS A 341 36.30 6.84 4.91
C LYS A 341 36.80 6.40 6.29
N GLN A 342 36.32 5.27 6.83
CA GLN A 342 36.81 4.72 8.11
C GLN A 342 38.29 4.30 8.05
N ALA A 343 38.74 3.72 6.93
CA ALA A 343 40.15 3.39 6.73
C ALA A 343 41.04 4.65 6.65
N SER A 344 40.55 5.72 6.03
CA SER A 344 41.24 7.02 5.98
C SER A 344 41.34 7.67 7.37
N THR A 345 40.24 7.71 8.13
CA THR A 345 40.24 8.27 9.50
C THR A 345 41.15 7.48 10.43
N ARG A 346 41.17 6.13 10.36
CA ARG A 346 42.12 5.31 11.13
C ARG A 346 43.57 5.63 10.79
N LYS A 347 43.92 5.77 9.50
CA LYS A 347 45.29 6.15 9.11
C LYS A 347 45.70 7.48 9.70
N ILE A 348 44.83 8.49 9.64
CA ILE A 348 45.09 9.81 10.21
C ILE A 348 45.30 9.70 11.73
N THR A 349 44.43 9.01 12.46
CA THR A 349 44.59 8.83 13.92
C THR A 349 45.88 8.08 14.28
N THR A 350 46.26 7.04 13.54
CA THR A 350 47.52 6.31 13.81
C THR A 350 48.75 7.18 13.52
N THR A 351 48.73 7.98 12.45
CA THR A 351 49.82 8.92 12.14
C THR A 351 49.94 10.02 13.19
N THR A 352 48.83 10.56 13.68
CA THR A 352 48.83 11.59 14.74
C THR A 352 49.29 11.03 16.08
N VAL A 353 48.91 9.80 16.44
CA VAL A 353 49.38 9.15 17.68
C VAL A 353 50.87 8.88 17.62
N LEU A 354 51.39 8.39 16.48
CA LEU A 354 52.84 8.14 16.29
C LEU A 354 53.68 9.42 16.33
N THR A 355 53.17 10.53 15.81
CA THR A 355 53.87 11.82 15.89
C THR A 355 53.84 12.39 17.30
N VAL A 356 52.74 12.24 18.05
CA VAL A 356 52.67 12.70 19.44
C VAL A 356 53.54 11.84 20.38
N THR A 357 53.64 10.53 20.15
CA THR A 357 54.56 9.68 20.95
C THR A 357 56.04 9.92 20.60
N SER A 358 56.38 10.20 19.34
CA SER A 358 57.77 10.57 19.00
C SER A 358 58.17 11.95 19.53
N LEU A 359 57.24 12.91 19.56
CA LEU A 359 57.47 14.22 20.19
C LEU A 359 57.62 14.10 21.71
N ARG A 360 56.84 13.25 22.38
CA ARG A 360 57.00 13.01 23.83
C ARG A 360 58.32 12.34 24.19
N SER A 361 58.83 11.43 23.37
CA SER A 361 60.13 10.79 23.62
C SER A 361 61.32 11.72 23.35
N LEU A 362 61.15 12.76 22.52
CA LEU A 362 62.15 13.79 22.29
C LEU A 362 62.22 14.84 23.40
N VAL A 363 61.08 15.17 24.04
CA VAL A 363 61.02 16.13 25.16
C VAL A 363 61.44 15.52 26.50
N ALA A 364 61.45 14.19 26.61
CA ALA A 364 61.90 13.47 27.81
C ALA A 364 63.41 13.16 27.83
N ARG A 365 64.17 13.58 26.81
CA ARG A 365 65.64 13.59 26.78
C ARG A 365 66.11 15.03 26.89
#